data_AF-T0L1V0-F1
#
_entry.id   AF-T0L1V0-F1
#
_cell.length_a   1.000
_cell.length_b   1.000
_cell.length_c   1.000
_cell.angle_alpha   90.00
_cell.angle_beta   90.00
_cell.angle_gamma   90.00
#
_symmetry.space_group_name_H-M   'P 1'
#
loop_
_entity.id
_entity.type
_entity.pdbx_description
1 polymer ?
#
loop_
_entity_poly.entity_id
_entity_poly.type
_entity_poly.pdbx_seq_one_letter_code
_entity_poly.pdbx_strand_id
1 'polypeptide(L)'
;MGATKRRKTVNEFMEESSLFIDEINKQTLKIFSEKIFSLKKARDEDMEKTKKIPSLNVDVLRLEVVIKSVEIYVDKHPLSNMSDIARILQAAQSCYQEITRKEVKPSVWKESILKKIKSINAKVELLSKVKNFGKLSAEEKAKVKKIMRELNLKACLHHDLYEAIAVFSEKIAVYTKKLEVSQKRREYRQHNQSFELYRSNFYRHLEKLKKLTTR
;
A
#
# COMPACT_ATOMS: atom_id res chain seq x y z
N MET A 1 1.37 -9.72 -37.55
CA MET A 1 2.53 -8.81 -37.69
C MET A 1 2.46 -7.79 -36.55
N GLY A 2 3.37 -7.88 -35.58
CA GLY A 2 3.38 -6.96 -34.44
C GLY A 2 3.92 -5.59 -34.86
N ALA A 3 3.17 -4.53 -34.57
CA ALA A 3 3.59 -3.16 -34.87
C ALA A 3 4.94 -2.86 -34.22
N THR A 4 5.96 -2.64 -35.03
CA THR A 4 7.29 -2.23 -34.58
C THR A 4 7.16 -0.82 -34.02
N LYS A 5 7.29 -0.65 -32.70
CA LYS A 5 7.28 0.68 -32.07
C LYS A 5 8.38 1.54 -32.68
N ARG A 6 8.00 2.60 -33.40
CA ARG A 6 8.90 3.64 -33.90
C ARG A 6 9.73 4.16 -32.71
N ARG A 7 11.06 4.15 -32.84
CA ARG A 7 11.96 4.73 -31.84
C ARG A 7 11.85 6.25 -31.92
N LYS A 8 11.62 6.89 -30.78
CA LYS A 8 11.51 8.35 -30.69
C LYS A 8 12.87 9.00 -30.92
N THR A 9 12.87 10.19 -31.50
CA THR A 9 14.08 11.00 -31.69
C THR A 9 14.49 11.71 -30.41
N VAL A 10 15.74 12.16 -30.32
CA VAL A 10 16.24 12.90 -29.13
C VAL A 10 15.42 14.18 -28.89
N ASN A 11 15.04 14.88 -29.96
CA ASN A 11 14.21 16.09 -29.87
C ASN A 11 12.81 15.77 -29.32
N GLU A 12 12.17 14.70 -29.79
CA GLU A 12 10.88 14.24 -29.26
C GLU A 12 10.97 13.91 -27.76
N PHE A 13 12.06 13.30 -27.30
CA PHE A 13 12.28 13.04 -25.87
C PHE A 13 12.47 14.33 -25.05
N MET A 14 13.19 15.32 -25.60
CA MET A 14 13.41 16.61 -24.93
C MET A 14 12.11 17.42 -24.83
N GLU A 15 11.32 17.46 -25.90
CA GLU A 15 10.01 18.11 -25.91
C GLU A 15 9.04 17.45 -24.93
N GLU A 16 8.95 16.13 -24.91
CA GLU A 16 8.11 15.40 -23.94
C GLU A 16 8.52 15.67 -22.48
N SER A 17 9.83 15.74 -22.22
CA SER A 17 10.36 16.06 -20.88
C SER A 17 10.03 17.51 -20.49
N SER A 18 10.12 18.45 -21.43
CA SER A 18 9.74 19.85 -21.22
C SER A 18 8.25 19.99 -20.91
N LEU A 19 7.39 19.37 -21.72
CA LEU A 19 5.93 19.40 -21.53
C LEU A 19 5.52 18.79 -20.19
N PHE A 20 6.18 17.71 -19.78
CA PHE A 20 5.94 17.08 -18.48
C PHE A 20 6.28 18.01 -17.30
N ILE A 21 7.42 18.70 -17.38
CA ILE A 21 7.83 19.68 -16.35
C ILE A 21 6.85 20.86 -16.32
N ASP A 22 6.43 21.37 -17.49
CA ASP A 22 5.47 22.46 -17.59
C ASP A 22 4.11 22.11 -17.00
N GLU A 23 3.65 20.88 -17.20
CA GLU A 23 2.42 20.38 -16.59
C GLU A 23 2.54 20.32 -15.06
N ILE A 24 3.66 19.79 -14.55
CA ILE A 24 3.93 19.78 -13.10
C ILE A 24 3.97 21.22 -12.55
N ASN A 25 4.61 22.15 -13.24
CA ASN A 25 4.68 23.56 -12.85
C ASN A 25 3.28 24.17 -12.74
N LYS A 26 2.45 24.00 -13.75
CA LYS A 26 1.07 24.52 -13.78
C LYS A 26 0.23 23.94 -12.64
N GLN A 27 0.28 22.62 -12.44
CA GLN A 27 -0.45 21.96 -11.37
C GLN A 27 0.02 22.43 -9.99
N THR A 28 1.34 22.52 -9.78
CA THR A 28 1.93 22.92 -8.50
C THR A 28 1.58 24.36 -8.16
N LEU A 29 1.68 25.29 -9.10
CA LEU A 29 1.31 26.70 -8.90
C LEU A 29 -0.17 26.84 -8.51
N LYS A 30 -1.05 26.09 -9.19
CA LYS A 30 -2.47 26.08 -8.89
C LYS A 30 -2.73 25.60 -7.45
N ILE A 31 -2.20 24.42 -7.11
CA ILE A 31 -2.38 23.83 -5.77
C ILE A 31 -1.80 24.74 -4.69
N PHE A 32 -0.58 25.26 -4.90
CA PHE A 32 0.05 26.17 -3.94
C PHE A 32 -0.80 27.42 -3.69
N SER A 33 -1.31 28.04 -4.76
CA SER A 33 -2.18 29.21 -4.68
C SER A 33 -3.48 28.93 -3.93
N GLU A 34 -4.08 27.76 -4.14
CA GLU A 34 -5.26 27.31 -3.40
C GLU A 34 -4.94 27.12 -1.92
N LYS A 35 -3.84 26.42 -1.58
CA LYS A 35 -3.44 26.18 -0.18
C LYS A 35 -3.13 27.46 0.57
N ILE A 36 -2.36 28.38 -0.02
CA ILE A 36 -2.00 29.63 0.66
C ILE A 36 -3.24 30.50 0.91
N PHE A 37 -4.19 30.51 -0.03
CA PHE A 37 -5.46 31.24 0.15
C PHE A 37 -6.33 30.61 1.24
N SER A 38 -6.42 29.28 1.30
CA SER A 38 -7.11 28.58 2.38
C SER A 38 -6.48 28.86 3.74
N LEU A 39 -5.15 28.84 3.84
CA LEU A 39 -4.43 29.06 5.10
C LEU A 39 -4.51 30.50 5.62
N LYS A 40 -4.69 31.49 4.74
CA LYS A 40 -4.96 32.88 5.17
C LYS A 40 -6.28 33.02 5.94
N LYS A 41 -7.24 32.13 5.69
CA LYS A 41 -8.56 32.14 6.34
C LYS A 41 -8.64 31.23 7.57
N ALA A 42 -7.68 30.33 7.75
CA ALA A 42 -7.67 29.35 8.83
C ALA A 42 -7.06 29.94 10.11
N ARG A 43 -7.51 29.42 11.27
CA ARG A 43 -6.81 29.65 12.54
C ARG A 43 -5.65 28.67 12.66
N ASP A 44 -4.63 29.05 13.42
CA ASP A 44 -3.40 28.27 13.56
C ASP A 44 -3.65 26.86 14.15
N GLU A 45 -4.68 26.72 15.01
CA GLU A 45 -5.09 25.45 15.61
C GLU A 45 -5.72 24.47 14.61
N ASP A 46 -6.31 24.99 13.54
CA ASP A 46 -7.03 24.23 12.51
C ASP A 46 -6.09 23.73 11.39
N MET A 47 -4.79 24.04 11.48
CA MET A 47 -3.79 23.68 10.47
C MET A 47 -3.43 22.19 10.51
N GLU A 48 -3.67 21.48 9.41
CA GLU A 48 -3.30 20.07 9.29
C GLU A 48 -1.79 19.86 9.31
N LYS A 49 -1.32 18.93 10.14
CA LYS A 49 0.10 18.58 10.21
C LYS A 49 0.51 17.78 8.98
N THR A 50 1.56 18.24 8.32
CA THR A 50 2.20 17.50 7.23
C THR A 50 3.00 16.31 7.79
N LYS A 51 2.92 15.16 7.10
CA LYS A 51 3.76 13.99 7.39
C LYS A 51 5.25 14.27 7.15
N LYS A 52 6.10 13.82 8.06
CA LYS A 52 7.55 13.74 7.83
C LYS A 52 7.88 12.74 6.72
N ILE A 53 8.90 13.06 5.95
CA ILE A 53 9.35 12.28 4.79
C ILE A 53 10.84 11.98 4.96
N PRO A 54 11.28 10.72 4.81
CA PRO A 54 12.70 10.39 4.78
C PRO A 54 13.39 11.09 3.61
N SER A 55 14.61 11.58 3.80
CA SER A 55 15.38 12.29 2.75
C SER A 55 15.51 11.49 1.45
N LEU A 56 15.70 10.17 1.56
CA LEU A 56 15.82 9.26 0.41
C LEU A 56 14.52 9.14 -0.42
N ASN A 57 13.38 9.52 0.13
CA ASN A 57 12.07 9.45 -0.55
C ASN A 57 11.60 10.80 -1.09
N VAL A 58 12.43 11.84 -0.97
CA VAL A 58 12.10 13.17 -1.49
C VAL A 58 12.22 13.16 -3.02
N ASP A 59 11.17 13.59 -3.68
CA ASP A 59 11.13 13.84 -5.11
C ASP A 59 11.69 15.25 -5.36
N VAL A 60 12.98 15.29 -5.70
CA VAL A 60 13.73 16.55 -5.87
C VAL A 60 13.10 17.43 -6.95
N LEU A 61 12.65 16.85 -8.07
CA LEU A 61 12.01 17.58 -9.15
C LEU A 61 10.75 18.31 -8.67
N ARG A 62 9.85 17.59 -8.00
CA ARG A 62 8.62 18.20 -7.45
C ARG A 62 8.92 19.22 -6.35
N LEU A 63 9.96 18.99 -5.54
CA LEU A 63 10.38 19.92 -4.50
C LEU A 63 10.87 21.24 -5.10
N GLU A 64 11.71 21.20 -6.14
CA GLU A 64 12.21 22.40 -6.83
C GLU A 64 11.07 23.24 -7.41
N VAL A 65 10.05 22.58 -7.99
CA VAL A 65 8.88 23.29 -8.53
C VAL A 65 8.07 23.97 -7.41
N VAL A 66 7.93 23.33 -6.25
CA VAL A 66 7.27 23.94 -5.08
C VAL A 66 8.08 25.15 -4.59
N ILE A 67 9.40 25.04 -4.50
CA ILE A 67 10.29 26.14 -4.11
C ILE A 67 10.11 27.32 -5.06
N LYS A 68 10.14 27.10 -6.38
CA LYS A 68 9.89 28.15 -7.39
C LYS A 68 8.50 28.80 -7.23
N SER A 69 7.49 28.00 -6.89
CA SER A 69 6.13 28.52 -6.64
C SER A 69 6.09 29.45 -5.43
N VAL A 70 6.88 29.15 -4.38
CA VAL A 70 7.04 30.01 -3.21
C VAL A 70 7.79 31.29 -3.58
N GLU A 71 8.90 31.20 -4.33
CA GLU A 71 9.67 32.36 -4.79
C GLU A 71 8.79 33.36 -5.54
N ILE A 72 8.05 32.89 -6.56
CA ILE A 72 7.10 33.70 -7.34
C ILE A 72 6.05 34.39 -6.46
N TYR A 73 5.63 33.72 -5.39
CA TYR A 73 4.64 34.26 -4.47
C TYR A 73 5.22 35.35 -3.57
N VAL A 74 6.40 35.12 -2.99
CA VAL A 74 7.09 36.03 -2.07
C VAL A 74 7.53 37.29 -2.81
N ASP A 75 7.97 37.18 -4.06
CA ASP A 75 8.32 38.33 -4.91
C ASP A 75 7.12 39.30 -5.09
N LYS A 76 5.90 38.76 -5.11
CA LYS A 76 4.66 39.54 -5.24
C LYS A 76 4.07 39.97 -3.88
N HIS A 77 4.45 39.31 -2.80
CA HIS A 77 3.90 39.52 -1.46
C HIS A 77 5.05 39.55 -0.44
N PRO A 78 5.66 40.72 -0.21
CA PRO A 78 6.74 40.87 0.77
C PRO A 78 6.33 40.36 2.15
N LEU A 79 7.26 39.66 2.81
CA LEU A 79 7.04 39.06 4.11
C LEU A 79 7.04 40.13 5.20
N SER A 80 5.93 40.27 5.93
CA SER A 80 5.78 41.31 6.96
C SER A 80 5.84 40.77 8.40
N ASN A 81 5.51 39.50 8.62
CA ASN A 81 5.47 38.90 9.96
C ASN A 81 5.81 37.40 9.95
N MET A 82 6.10 36.84 11.13
CA MET A 82 6.45 35.43 11.30
C MET A 82 5.28 34.48 10.97
N SER A 83 4.05 34.92 11.20
CA SER A 83 2.84 34.12 10.89
C SER A 83 2.68 33.89 9.38
N ASP A 84 3.02 34.87 8.56
CA ASP A 84 2.98 34.77 7.10
C ASP A 84 4.03 33.79 6.59
N ILE A 85 5.24 33.82 7.19
CA ILE A 85 6.29 32.82 6.92
C ILE A 85 5.78 31.42 7.27
N ALA A 86 5.18 31.23 8.44
CA ALA A 86 4.64 29.94 8.87
C ALA A 86 3.55 29.43 7.92
N ARG A 87 2.64 30.31 7.47
CA ARG A 87 1.58 29.97 6.50
C ARG A 87 2.16 29.58 5.13
N ILE A 88 3.18 30.29 4.65
CA ILE A 88 3.83 29.97 3.37
C ILE A 88 4.54 28.62 3.46
N LEU A 89 5.28 28.36 4.53
CA LEU A 89 5.95 27.07 4.74
C LEU A 89 4.93 25.93 4.83
N GLN A 90 3.82 26.14 5.54
CA GLN A 90 2.75 25.14 5.60
C GLN A 90 2.12 24.92 4.22
N ALA A 91 1.85 25.99 3.45
CA ALA A 91 1.29 25.89 2.11
C ALA A 91 2.21 25.10 1.18
N ALA A 92 3.52 25.36 1.25
CA ALA A 92 4.54 24.64 0.48
C ALA A 92 4.58 23.15 0.86
N GLN A 93 4.58 22.83 2.15
CA GLN A 93 4.58 21.44 2.62
C GLN A 93 3.31 20.70 2.20
N SER A 94 2.14 21.31 2.36
CA SER A 94 0.85 20.73 1.95
C SER A 94 0.79 20.55 0.43
N CYS A 95 1.27 21.53 -0.34
CA CYS A 95 1.36 21.46 -1.79
C CYS A 95 2.24 20.29 -2.23
N TYR A 96 3.45 20.17 -1.68
CA TYR A 96 4.36 19.06 -1.95
C TYR A 96 3.72 17.70 -1.67
N GLN A 97 3.00 17.56 -0.55
CA GLN A 97 2.32 16.32 -0.21
C GLN A 97 1.20 15.95 -1.18
N GLU A 98 0.52 16.94 -1.73
CA GLU A 98 -0.56 16.73 -2.68
C GLU A 98 -0.01 16.30 -4.05
N ILE A 99 0.98 17.03 -4.59
CA ILE A 99 1.58 16.71 -5.90
C ILE A 99 2.36 15.39 -5.92
N THR A 100 2.81 14.92 -4.74
CA THR A 100 3.51 13.63 -4.59
C THR A 100 2.58 12.50 -4.15
N ARG A 101 1.29 12.79 -3.88
CA ARG A 101 0.33 11.79 -3.43
C ARG A 101 0.06 10.80 -4.55
N LYS A 102 0.47 9.56 -4.33
CA LYS A 102 0.10 8.44 -5.20
C LYS A 102 -1.31 7.97 -4.88
N GLU A 103 -2.13 7.79 -5.90
CA GLU A 103 -3.42 7.12 -5.74
C GLU A 103 -3.20 5.69 -5.24
N VAL A 104 -3.79 5.37 -4.09
CA VAL A 104 -3.69 4.04 -3.51
C VAL A 104 -4.74 3.16 -4.17
N LYS A 105 -4.31 2.33 -5.13
CA LYS A 105 -5.19 1.28 -5.66
C LYS A 105 -5.38 0.19 -4.59
N PRO A 106 -6.62 -0.20 -4.25
CA PRO A 106 -6.84 -1.26 -3.28
C PRO A 106 -6.25 -2.58 -3.81
N SER A 107 -5.47 -3.25 -2.97
CA SER A 107 -4.87 -4.53 -3.35
C SER A 107 -5.86 -5.67 -3.20
N VAL A 108 -6.19 -6.34 -4.31
CA VAL A 108 -7.07 -7.53 -4.35
C VAL A 108 -6.33 -8.79 -3.86
N TRP A 109 -5.01 -8.71 -3.62
CA TRP A 109 -4.18 -9.87 -3.29
C TRP A 109 -4.61 -10.58 -2.00
N LYS A 110 -4.90 -9.82 -0.93
CA LYS A 110 -5.29 -10.38 0.37
C LYS A 110 -6.59 -11.18 0.23
N GLU A 111 -7.59 -10.60 -0.42
CA GLU A 111 -8.87 -11.25 -0.68
C GLU A 111 -8.72 -12.48 -1.57
N SER A 112 -7.88 -12.41 -2.60
CA SER A 112 -7.57 -13.55 -3.47
C SER A 112 -6.98 -14.73 -2.69
N ILE A 113 -6.06 -14.47 -1.76
CA ILE A 113 -5.49 -15.53 -0.90
C ILE A 113 -6.55 -16.10 0.05
N LEU A 114 -7.35 -15.25 0.69
CA LEU A 114 -8.42 -15.72 1.57
C LEU A 114 -9.44 -16.59 0.83
N LYS A 115 -9.80 -16.22 -0.41
CA LYS A 115 -10.66 -17.04 -1.28
C LYS A 115 -10.03 -18.39 -1.60
N LYS A 116 -8.72 -18.44 -1.87
CA LYS A 116 -7.98 -19.70 -2.09
C LYS A 116 -7.98 -20.59 -0.85
N ILE A 117 -7.70 -20.03 0.33
CA ILE A 117 -7.76 -20.78 1.60
C ILE A 117 -9.15 -21.36 1.82
N LYS A 118 -10.21 -20.55 1.66
CA LYS A 118 -11.60 -21.00 1.81
C LYS A 118 -11.95 -22.14 0.85
N SER A 119 -11.53 -22.03 -0.42
CA SER A 119 -11.75 -23.10 -1.41
C SER A 119 -11.03 -24.39 -1.05
N ILE A 120 -9.79 -24.31 -0.55
CA ILE A 120 -9.01 -25.50 -0.16
C ILE A 120 -9.58 -26.12 1.13
N ASN A 121 -9.97 -25.31 2.12
CA ASN A 121 -10.65 -25.80 3.33
C ASN A 121 -11.90 -26.61 3.00
N ALA A 122 -12.73 -26.13 2.06
CA ALA A 122 -13.91 -26.87 1.62
C ALA A 122 -13.55 -28.23 0.98
N LYS A 123 -12.41 -28.34 0.26
CA LYS A 123 -11.91 -29.63 -0.25
C LYS A 123 -11.48 -30.55 0.90
N VAL A 124 -10.78 -30.03 1.90
CA VAL A 124 -10.32 -30.80 3.08
C VAL A 124 -11.49 -31.31 3.92
N GLU A 125 -12.51 -30.47 4.16
CA GLU A 125 -13.72 -30.87 4.89
C GLU A 125 -14.44 -32.02 4.19
N LEU A 126 -14.61 -31.91 2.87
CA LEU A 126 -15.26 -32.95 2.06
C LEU A 126 -14.44 -34.26 2.04
N LEU A 127 -13.12 -34.21 1.94
CA LEU A 127 -12.27 -35.41 2.06
C LEU A 127 -12.30 -36.01 3.48
N SER A 128 -12.36 -35.17 4.51
CA SER A 128 -12.46 -35.61 5.91
C SER A 128 -13.78 -36.33 6.19
N LYS A 129 -14.90 -35.89 5.57
CA LYS A 129 -16.17 -36.63 5.62
C LYS A 129 -16.06 -38.03 5.00
N VAL A 130 -15.37 -38.16 3.87
CA VAL A 130 -15.14 -39.47 3.22
C VAL A 130 -14.31 -40.38 4.13
N LYS A 131 -13.23 -39.83 4.70
CA LYS A 131 -12.36 -40.53 5.64
C LYS A 131 -13.11 -41.06 6.86
N ASN A 132 -14.06 -40.29 7.40
CA ASN A 132 -14.86 -40.68 8.56
C ASN A 132 -16.12 -41.52 8.19
N PHE A 133 -16.17 -42.09 6.98
CA PHE A 133 -17.29 -42.89 6.48
C PHE A 133 -18.65 -42.16 6.52
N GLY A 134 -18.65 -40.83 6.38
CA GLY A 134 -19.87 -40.02 6.37
C GLY A 134 -20.74 -40.28 5.13
N LYS A 135 -22.06 -40.12 5.28
CA LYS A 135 -22.99 -40.16 4.14
C LYS A 135 -22.74 -38.96 3.22
N LEU A 136 -22.37 -39.24 1.97
CA LEU A 136 -22.16 -38.22 0.94
C LEU A 136 -23.31 -38.25 -0.08
N SER A 137 -23.76 -37.06 -0.48
CA SER A 137 -24.65 -36.90 -1.63
C SER A 137 -23.98 -37.35 -2.93
N ALA A 138 -24.77 -37.67 -3.96
CA ALA A 138 -24.26 -38.04 -5.29
C ALA A 138 -23.34 -36.95 -5.88
N GLU A 139 -23.68 -35.67 -5.69
CA GLU A 139 -22.86 -34.54 -6.12
C GLU A 139 -21.53 -34.44 -5.38
N GLU A 140 -21.54 -34.67 -4.06
CA GLU A 140 -20.32 -34.64 -3.25
C GLU A 140 -19.38 -35.77 -3.65
N LYS A 141 -19.91 -36.98 -3.91
CA LYS A 141 -19.13 -38.11 -4.44
C LYS A 141 -18.46 -37.78 -5.77
N ALA A 142 -19.14 -37.07 -6.67
CA ALA A 142 -18.55 -36.60 -7.93
C ALA A 142 -17.41 -35.59 -7.69
N LYS A 143 -17.59 -34.66 -6.75
CA LYS A 143 -16.56 -33.68 -6.35
C LYS A 143 -15.33 -34.36 -5.73
N VAL A 144 -15.52 -35.34 -4.83
CA VAL A 144 -14.42 -36.14 -4.25
C VAL A 144 -13.60 -36.80 -5.36
N LYS A 145 -14.29 -37.50 -6.28
CA LYS A 145 -13.61 -38.18 -7.40
C LYS A 145 -12.82 -37.20 -8.26
N LYS A 146 -13.36 -36.00 -8.53
CA LYS A 146 -12.65 -34.94 -9.26
C LYS A 146 -11.40 -34.47 -8.52
N ILE A 147 -11.51 -34.19 -7.22
CA ILE A 147 -10.38 -33.75 -6.39
C ILE A 147 -9.29 -34.82 -6.34
N MET A 148 -9.64 -36.09 -6.16
CA MET A 148 -8.68 -37.18 -6.11
C MET A 148 -8.00 -37.40 -7.46
N ARG A 149 -8.73 -37.26 -8.57
CA ARG A 149 -8.15 -37.27 -9.93
C ARG A 149 -7.17 -36.12 -10.15
N GLU A 150 -7.44 -34.91 -9.64
CA GLU A 150 -6.51 -33.78 -9.71
C GLU A 150 -5.17 -34.08 -9.03
N LEU A 151 -5.15 -35.01 -8.07
CA LEU A 151 -3.95 -35.45 -7.35
C LEU A 151 -3.39 -36.78 -7.84
N ASN A 152 -4.00 -37.41 -8.86
CA ASN A 152 -3.71 -38.78 -9.31
C ASN A 152 -3.85 -39.86 -8.22
N LEU A 153 -4.77 -39.65 -7.27
CA LEU A 153 -5.05 -40.54 -6.14
C LEU A 153 -6.40 -41.26 -6.28
N LYS A 154 -6.56 -42.39 -5.58
CA LYS A 154 -7.79 -43.20 -5.58
C LYS A 154 -8.62 -42.95 -4.33
N ALA A 155 -9.85 -42.46 -4.51
CA ALA A 155 -10.79 -42.17 -3.41
C ALA A 155 -11.20 -43.39 -2.55
N CYS A 156 -11.02 -44.61 -3.06
CA CYS A 156 -11.35 -45.84 -2.34
C CYS A 156 -10.24 -46.28 -1.36
N LEU A 157 -9.03 -45.75 -1.50
CA LEU A 157 -7.90 -46.12 -0.65
C LEU A 157 -7.81 -45.15 0.53
N HIS A 158 -7.79 -45.71 1.74
CA HIS A 158 -7.73 -44.91 2.96
C HIS A 158 -6.41 -44.12 3.06
N HIS A 159 -5.28 -44.71 2.65
CA HIS A 159 -3.97 -44.04 2.65
C HIS A 159 -3.95 -42.82 1.70
N ASP A 160 -4.50 -42.95 0.49
CA ASP A 160 -4.59 -41.88 -0.51
C ASP A 160 -5.41 -40.69 0.01
N LEU A 161 -6.44 -40.94 0.83
CA LEU A 161 -7.23 -39.88 1.46
C LEU A 161 -6.41 -39.08 2.48
N TYR A 162 -5.54 -39.74 3.25
CA TYR A 162 -4.63 -39.05 4.18
C TYR A 162 -3.63 -38.19 3.43
N GLU A 163 -3.04 -38.73 2.36
CA GLU A 163 -2.09 -37.99 1.52
C GLU A 163 -2.76 -36.76 0.89
N ALA A 164 -3.96 -36.93 0.33
CA ALA A 164 -4.72 -35.82 -0.25
C ALA A 164 -5.02 -34.72 0.78
N ILE A 165 -5.44 -35.09 2.00
CA ILE A 165 -5.68 -34.14 3.09
C ILE A 165 -4.38 -33.44 3.48
N ALA A 166 -3.27 -34.18 3.61
CA ALA A 166 -1.97 -33.61 3.98
C ALA A 166 -1.49 -32.58 2.95
N VAL A 167 -1.59 -32.89 1.64
CA VAL A 167 -1.23 -31.98 0.55
C VAL A 167 -2.04 -30.67 0.60
N PHE A 168 -3.35 -30.76 0.88
CA PHE A 168 -4.18 -29.56 0.98
C PHE A 168 -3.92 -28.77 2.27
N SER A 169 -3.70 -29.45 3.40
CA SER A 169 -3.30 -28.81 4.66
C SER A 169 -1.98 -28.06 4.54
N GLU A 170 -0.99 -28.62 3.85
CA GLU A 170 0.27 -27.94 3.56
C GLU A 170 0.04 -26.69 2.70
N LYS A 171 -0.79 -26.80 1.64
CA LYS A 171 -1.16 -25.63 0.82
C LYS A 171 -1.84 -24.53 1.65
N ILE A 172 -2.74 -24.90 2.57
CA ILE A 172 -3.37 -23.95 3.49
C ILE A 172 -2.31 -23.27 4.36
N ALA A 173 -1.40 -24.04 4.97
CA ALA A 173 -0.33 -23.52 5.82
C ALA A 173 0.56 -22.53 5.06
N VAL A 174 0.92 -22.83 3.81
CA VAL A 174 1.68 -21.92 2.92
C VAL A 174 0.93 -20.61 2.69
N TYR A 175 -0.36 -20.66 2.36
CA TYR A 175 -1.14 -19.45 2.12
C TYR A 175 -1.36 -18.62 3.39
N THR A 176 -1.60 -19.26 4.53
CA THR A 176 -1.69 -18.61 5.83
C THR A 176 -0.37 -17.94 6.18
N LYS A 177 0.76 -18.62 5.95
CA LYS A 177 2.10 -18.04 6.20
C LYS A 177 2.36 -16.82 5.33
N LYS A 178 1.93 -16.82 4.07
CA LYS A 178 2.02 -15.64 3.19
C LYS A 178 1.28 -14.43 3.78
N LEU A 179 0.09 -14.63 4.35
CA LEU A 179 -0.66 -13.56 5.00
C LEU A 179 0.07 -13.04 6.25
N GLU A 180 0.53 -13.94 7.10
CA GLU A 180 1.26 -13.62 8.33
C GLU A 180 2.54 -12.82 8.03
N VAL A 181 3.36 -13.28 7.08
CA VAL A 181 4.60 -12.60 6.68
C VAL A 181 4.31 -11.23 6.10
N SER A 182 3.26 -11.10 5.29
CA SER A 182 2.84 -9.80 4.74
C SER A 182 2.45 -8.81 5.83
N GLN A 183 1.68 -9.27 6.82
CA GLN A 183 1.28 -8.46 7.97
C GLN A 183 2.48 -8.04 8.82
N LYS A 184 3.36 -8.99 9.19
CA LYS A 184 4.60 -8.70 9.94
C LYS A 184 5.49 -7.69 9.22
N ARG A 185 5.64 -7.80 7.89
CA ARG A 185 6.41 -6.83 7.09
C ARG A 185 5.77 -5.44 7.12
N ARG A 186 4.44 -5.35 7.12
CA ARG A 186 3.73 -4.07 7.24
C ARG A 186 3.96 -3.44 8.61
N GLU A 187 3.80 -4.21 9.68
CA GLU A 187 4.05 -3.76 11.05
C GLU A 187 5.50 -3.31 11.22
N TYR A 188 6.46 -4.12 10.78
CA TYR A 188 7.88 -3.77 10.81
C TYR A 188 8.14 -2.42 10.12
N ARG A 189 7.61 -2.21 8.92
CA ARG A 189 7.77 -0.93 8.20
C ARG A 189 7.17 0.25 8.95
N GLN A 190 6.00 0.07 9.57
CA GLN A 190 5.36 1.11 10.39
C GLN A 190 6.20 1.44 11.64
N HIS A 191 6.68 0.42 12.35
CA HIS A 191 7.54 0.59 13.51
C HIS A 191 8.87 1.25 13.14
N ASN A 192 9.49 0.81 12.05
CA ASN A 192 10.75 1.39 11.55
C ASN A 192 10.56 2.86 11.15
N GLN A 193 9.48 3.19 10.45
CA GLN A 193 9.15 4.57 10.10
C GLN A 193 8.93 5.44 11.36
N SER A 194 8.24 4.89 12.37
CA SER A 194 8.04 5.58 13.65
C SER A 194 9.36 5.79 14.38
N PHE A 195 10.24 4.79 14.39
CA PHE A 195 11.57 4.89 14.99
C PHE A 195 12.45 5.95 14.31
N GLU A 196 12.51 5.93 12.98
CA GLU A 196 13.36 6.83 12.19
C GLU A 196 12.86 8.29 12.22
N LEU A 197 11.55 8.51 12.05
CA LEU A 197 11.01 9.87 11.87
C LEU A 197 10.38 10.44 13.15
N TYR A 198 9.93 9.58 14.07
CA TYR A 198 9.13 9.94 15.24
C TYR A 198 9.64 9.25 16.52
N ARG A 199 10.97 9.20 16.70
CA ARG A 199 11.68 8.46 17.76
C ARG A 199 11.09 8.61 19.17
N SER A 200 10.71 9.82 19.58
CA SER A 200 10.07 10.06 20.89
C SER A 200 8.74 9.32 21.05
N ASN A 201 7.88 9.37 20.02
CA ASN A 201 6.61 8.63 20.01
C ASN A 201 6.84 7.12 20.03
N PHE A 202 7.86 6.64 19.31
CA PHE A 202 8.24 5.23 19.30
C PHE A 202 8.58 4.73 20.72
N TYR A 203 9.43 5.43 21.47
CA TYR A 203 9.78 5.02 22.84
C TYR A 203 8.62 5.15 23.82
N ARG A 204 7.80 6.21 23.71
CA ARG A 204 6.57 6.34 24.52
C ARG A 204 5.62 5.17 24.30
N HIS A 205 5.51 4.69 23.06
CA HIS A 205 4.70 3.51 22.74
C HIS A 205 5.28 2.24 23.38
N LEU A 206 6.59 2.03 23.31
CA LEU A 206 7.25 0.90 23.98
C LEU A 206 7.05 0.91 25.49
N GLU A 207 7.13 2.07 26.12
CA GLU A 207 6.91 2.22 27.56
C GLU A 207 5.47 1.84 27.96
N LYS A 208 4.48 2.27 27.15
CA LYS A 208 3.08 1.86 27.32
C LYS A 208 2.91 0.34 27.18
N LEU A 209 3.54 -0.27 26.18
CA LEU A 209 3.48 -1.72 26.00
C LEU A 209 4.09 -2.46 27.19
N LYS A 210 5.25 -2.02 27.69
CA LYS A 210 5.86 -2.59 28.91
C LYS A 210 4.88 -2.54 30.09
N LYS A 211 4.27 -1.38 30.36
CA LYS A 211 3.28 -1.19 31.44
C LYS A 211 2.04 -2.10 31.33
N LEU A 212 1.63 -2.45 30.10
CA LEU A 212 0.51 -3.36 29.86
C LEU A 212 0.88 -4.85 30.03
N THR A 213 2.16 -5.19 29.88
CA THR A 213 2.64 -6.59 29.95
C THR A 213 3.10 -6.99 31.36
N THR A 214 3.33 -6.01 32.23
CA THR A 214 3.74 -6.20 33.64
C THR A 214 2.57 -6.12 34.63
N ARG A 215 1.33 -6.13 34.13
CA ARG A 215 0.09 -6.31 34.92
C ARG A 215 -0.47 -7.70 34.65
#